data_AF-A0A239TKE3-F1
#
_entry.id   AF-A0A239TKE3-F1
#
_cell.length_a   1.000
_cell.length_b   1.000
_cell.length_c   1.000
_cell.angle_alpha   90.00
_cell.angle_beta   90.00
_cell.angle_gamma   90.00
#
_symmetry.space_group_name_H-M   'P 1'
#
loop_
_entity.id
_entity.type
_entity.pdbx_description
1 polymer ?
#
loop_
_entity_poly.entity_id
_entity_poly.type
_entity_poly.pdbx_seq_one_letter_code
_entity_poly.pdbx_strand_id
1 'polypeptide(L)'
;MRRFLGLMMFICLLFSGNCFAMQFSQPVQIGAFGQFPNQGFTFYYGTIINSGVYFDENDEEKGYKKGIARMGDGKDALYFHYDLDKDIFKFGDKDIKNTIDRKYFVYNVYKINTDAEIVIYPINPPLMYTFIAKMPNGKFIKYIDTEEITKKYFKYENIEDISYGDLKVQDNILTMRYFRKDKNLHEDEFFEGKIYLKWNDEKQNFDVIIDGKEFVKRLSV
;
A
#
# COMPACT_ATOMS: atom_id res chain seq x y z
N MET A 1 1.03 12.95 -56.53
CA MET A 1 0.77 13.45 -55.17
C MET A 1 -0.05 12.52 -54.27
N ARG A 2 -1.00 11.71 -54.77
CA ARG A 2 -1.79 10.77 -53.95
C ARG A 2 -0.98 9.67 -53.22
N ARG A 3 0.19 9.27 -53.74
CA ARG A 3 1.03 8.22 -53.13
C ARG A 3 1.87 8.70 -51.93
N PHE A 4 2.16 10.00 -51.83
CA PHE A 4 2.92 10.57 -50.71
C PHE A 4 2.06 10.82 -49.47
N LEU A 5 0.78 11.19 -49.65
CA LEU A 5 -0.17 11.35 -48.54
C LEU A 5 -0.44 10.04 -47.78
N GLY A 6 -0.56 8.92 -48.51
CA GLY A 6 -0.76 7.60 -47.89
C GLY A 6 0.43 7.15 -47.04
N LEU A 7 1.66 7.47 -47.46
CA LEU A 7 2.87 7.14 -46.71
C LEU A 7 2.99 7.96 -45.41
N MET A 8 2.58 9.23 -45.45
CA MET A 8 2.59 10.12 -44.28
C MET A 8 1.55 9.70 -43.23
N MET A 9 0.35 9.25 -43.65
CA MET A 9 -0.67 8.71 -42.73
C MET A 9 -0.20 7.43 -42.02
N PHE A 10 0.53 6.54 -42.69
CA PHE A 10 1.08 5.34 -42.06
C PHE A 10 2.19 5.67 -41.05
N ILE A 11 3.01 6.67 -41.31
CA ILE A 11 4.03 7.14 -40.35
C ILE A 11 3.37 7.76 -39.12
N CYS A 12 2.30 8.56 -39.28
CA CYS A 12 1.58 9.12 -38.13
C CYS A 12 0.90 8.05 -37.25
N LEU A 13 0.44 6.93 -37.82
CA LEU A 13 -0.13 5.80 -37.07
C LEU A 13 0.93 4.92 -36.39
N LEU A 14 2.17 4.92 -36.90
CA LEU A 14 3.30 4.23 -36.26
C LEU A 14 3.85 5.01 -35.05
N PHE A 15 3.64 6.33 -35.01
CA PHE A 15 4.02 7.21 -33.91
C PHE A 15 2.87 7.58 -32.96
N SER A 16 1.64 7.08 -33.19
CA SER A 16 0.62 7.03 -32.14
C SER A 16 0.94 5.88 -31.19
N GLY A 17 2.10 5.94 -30.55
CA GLY A 17 2.30 5.25 -29.29
C GLY A 17 1.27 5.84 -28.35
N ASN A 18 0.13 5.15 -28.21
CA ASN A 18 -0.88 5.54 -27.26
C ASN A 18 -0.20 5.58 -25.90
N CYS A 19 0.01 6.79 -25.37
CA CYS A 19 0.34 7.00 -23.97
C CYS A 19 -0.94 6.65 -23.19
N PHE A 20 -1.24 5.36 -23.09
CA PHE A 20 -2.30 4.88 -22.23
C PHE A 20 -1.79 5.05 -20.80
N ALA A 21 -2.60 5.71 -19.98
CA ALA A 21 -2.32 5.80 -18.57
C ALA A 21 -2.22 4.39 -17.98
N MET A 22 -1.19 4.16 -17.15
CA MET A 22 -0.93 2.87 -16.49
C MET A 22 -2.19 2.29 -15.86
N GLN A 23 -2.55 1.05 -16.18
CA GLN A 23 -3.73 0.40 -15.62
C GLN A 23 -3.40 -0.38 -14.35
N PHE A 24 -4.30 -0.32 -13.37
CA PHE A 24 -4.19 -1.04 -12.11
C PHE A 24 -5.21 -2.17 -12.01
N SER A 25 -4.79 -3.31 -11.46
CA SER A 25 -5.73 -4.35 -11.00
C SER A 25 -6.44 -3.94 -9.71
N GLN A 26 -7.57 -4.56 -9.39
CA GLN A 26 -8.14 -4.43 -8.05
C GLN A 26 -7.14 -4.95 -6.99
N PRO A 27 -7.14 -4.39 -5.75
CA PRO A 27 -6.27 -4.86 -4.69
C PRO A 27 -6.66 -6.28 -4.26
N VAL A 28 -5.68 -7.17 -4.14
CA VAL A 28 -5.87 -8.54 -3.63
C VAL A 28 -5.04 -8.69 -2.36
N GLN A 29 -5.66 -9.12 -1.27
CA GLN A 29 -4.92 -9.39 -0.03
C GLN A 29 -4.01 -10.61 -0.22
N ILE A 30 -2.72 -10.44 0.08
CA ILE A 30 -1.69 -11.49 -0.09
C ILE A 30 -1.03 -11.90 1.23
N GLY A 31 -1.39 -11.22 2.33
CA GLY A 31 -0.89 -11.55 3.65
C GLY A 31 -1.46 -10.61 4.70
N ALA A 32 -1.29 -10.99 5.96
CA ALA A 32 -1.50 -10.13 7.11
C ALA A 32 -0.60 -10.57 8.25
N PHE A 33 -0.36 -9.65 9.17
CA PHE A 33 0.43 -9.83 10.37
C PHE A 33 -0.30 -9.19 11.53
N GLY A 34 -0.30 -9.87 12.68
CA GLY A 34 -0.81 -9.32 13.92
C GLY A 34 0.07 -9.71 15.10
N GLN A 35 0.55 -8.73 15.83
CA GLN A 35 1.13 -8.88 17.15
C GLN A 35 0.12 -8.36 18.18
N PHE A 36 -0.39 -9.25 19.03
CA PHE A 36 -1.26 -8.83 20.13
C PHE A 36 -0.45 -8.07 21.18
N PRO A 37 -0.99 -6.98 21.74
CA PRO A 37 -0.35 -6.30 22.86
C PRO A 37 -0.06 -7.29 24.00
N ASN A 38 1.16 -7.22 24.56
CA ASN A 38 1.60 -7.97 25.74
C ASN A 38 1.75 -9.50 25.61
N GLN A 39 1.63 -10.08 24.41
CA GLN A 39 1.76 -11.53 24.24
C GLN A 39 3.14 -12.00 23.76
N GLY A 40 3.98 -11.10 23.23
CA GLY A 40 5.36 -11.43 22.83
C GLY A 40 5.48 -12.23 21.53
N PHE A 41 4.38 -12.70 20.95
CA PHE A 41 4.36 -13.49 19.72
C PHE A 41 3.51 -12.89 18.59
N THR A 42 3.72 -13.41 17.38
CA THR A 42 3.14 -12.89 16.14
C THR A 42 2.38 -13.96 15.36
N PHE A 43 1.25 -13.56 14.80
CA PHE A 43 0.45 -14.36 13.89
C PHE A 43 0.60 -13.89 12.46
N TYR A 44 0.64 -14.85 11.55
CA TYR A 44 0.69 -14.64 10.12
C TYR A 44 -0.53 -15.27 9.47
N TYR A 45 -1.24 -14.50 8.66
CA TYR A 45 -2.36 -15.00 7.87
C TYR A 45 -2.01 -14.85 6.39
N GLY A 46 -2.25 -15.89 5.59
CA GLY A 46 -1.99 -15.87 4.15
C GLY A 46 -0.51 -15.87 3.75
N THR A 47 0.43 -16.07 4.69
CA THR A 47 1.85 -16.27 4.34
C THR A 47 2.08 -17.67 3.80
N ILE A 48 2.84 -17.76 2.72
CA ILE A 48 3.11 -19.02 2.02
C ILE A 48 4.26 -19.78 2.68
N ILE A 49 5.25 -19.04 3.17
CA ILE A 49 6.43 -19.59 3.85
C ILE A 49 6.80 -18.64 4.98
N ASN A 50 7.13 -19.18 6.15
CA ASN A 50 7.79 -18.44 7.22
C ASN A 50 8.99 -19.26 7.70
N SER A 51 10.21 -18.73 7.55
CA SER A 51 11.45 -19.37 8.01
C SER A 51 11.95 -18.75 9.32
N GLY A 52 11.02 -18.51 10.26
CA GLY A 52 11.29 -17.86 11.53
C GLY A 52 11.70 -18.80 12.65
N VAL A 53 12.15 -18.21 13.75
CA VAL A 53 12.39 -18.87 15.03
C VAL A 53 11.16 -18.66 15.91
N TYR A 54 10.63 -19.76 16.44
CA TYR A 54 9.48 -19.73 17.36
C TYR A 54 9.79 -18.95 18.64
N PHE A 55 8.76 -18.39 19.27
CA PHE A 55 8.91 -17.70 20.54
C PHE A 55 9.26 -18.65 21.70
N ASP A 56 8.71 -19.86 21.66
CA ASP A 56 8.97 -20.98 22.57
C ASP A 56 9.22 -22.21 21.70
N GLU A 57 10.35 -22.90 21.89
CA GLU A 57 10.69 -24.10 21.10
C GLU A 57 9.70 -25.26 21.32
N ASN A 58 8.86 -25.18 22.36
CA ASN A 58 7.93 -26.23 22.75
C ASN A 58 6.46 -25.94 22.41
N ASP A 59 6.15 -24.79 21.80
CA ASP A 59 4.76 -24.37 21.54
C ASP A 59 4.63 -23.55 20.25
N GLU A 60 4.28 -24.23 19.16
CA GLU A 60 4.05 -23.62 17.84
C GLU A 60 2.85 -22.65 17.83
N GLU A 61 1.91 -22.75 18.80
CA GLU A 61 0.78 -21.83 18.92
C GLU A 61 1.21 -20.43 19.40
N LYS A 62 2.40 -20.32 20.00
CA LYS A 62 3.02 -19.05 20.41
C LYS A 62 3.80 -18.37 19.28
N GLY A 63 3.52 -18.67 18.01
CA GLY A 63 4.01 -17.90 16.86
C GLY A 63 5.52 -17.71 16.76
N TYR A 64 5.95 -16.69 16.01
CA TYR A 64 7.38 -16.45 15.72
C TYR A 64 7.90 -15.17 16.37
N LYS A 65 9.15 -15.21 16.83
CA LYS A 65 9.86 -14.08 17.45
C LYS A 65 10.70 -13.27 16.46
N LYS A 66 11.31 -13.95 15.49
CA LYS A 66 12.10 -13.34 14.42
C LYS A 66 12.13 -14.24 13.21
N GLY A 67 12.27 -13.68 12.02
CA GLY A 67 12.28 -14.48 10.81
C GLY A 67 12.06 -13.69 9.54
N ILE A 68 11.74 -14.44 8.49
CA ILE A 68 11.37 -13.90 7.19
C ILE A 68 10.10 -14.62 6.74
N ALA A 69 9.02 -13.86 6.60
CA ALA A 69 7.76 -14.33 6.04
C ALA A 69 7.65 -13.94 4.57
N ARG A 70 7.16 -14.85 3.73
CA ARG A 70 6.90 -14.63 2.31
C ARG A 70 5.40 -14.53 2.09
N MET A 71 4.96 -13.42 1.51
CA MET A 71 3.58 -13.12 1.16
C MET A 71 3.44 -13.11 -0.36
N GLY A 72 2.45 -13.84 -0.88
CA GLY A 72 2.26 -14.01 -2.32
C GLY A 72 3.31 -14.90 -3.01
N ASP A 73 3.05 -15.21 -4.27
CA ASP A 73 3.76 -16.23 -5.02
C ASP A 73 4.64 -15.72 -6.18
N GLY A 74 5.60 -16.57 -6.58
CA GLY A 74 6.45 -16.35 -7.74
C GLY A 74 7.36 -15.12 -7.64
N LYS A 75 7.60 -14.51 -8.82
CA LYS A 75 8.50 -13.35 -8.97
C LYS A 75 8.04 -12.09 -8.26
N ASP A 76 6.77 -12.01 -7.86
CA ASP A 76 6.17 -10.85 -7.20
C ASP A 76 5.89 -11.12 -5.72
N ALA A 77 6.60 -12.07 -5.12
CA ALA A 77 6.51 -12.29 -3.68
C ALA A 77 7.08 -11.07 -2.92
N LEU A 78 6.41 -10.70 -1.84
CA LEU A 78 6.89 -9.72 -0.87
C LEU A 78 7.41 -10.45 0.36
N TYR A 79 8.61 -10.10 0.79
CA TYR A 79 9.22 -10.64 2.01
C TYR A 79 9.11 -9.63 3.14
N PHE A 80 8.68 -10.11 4.29
CA PHE A 80 8.66 -9.37 5.55
C PHE A 80 9.70 -9.93 6.50
N HIS A 81 10.72 -9.13 6.78
CA HIS A 81 11.78 -9.42 7.73
C HIS A 81 11.41 -8.83 9.08
N TYR A 82 11.43 -9.65 10.13
CA TYR A 82 11.05 -9.23 11.47
C TYR A 82 12.01 -9.75 12.53
N ASP A 83 12.30 -8.92 13.52
CA ASP A 83 13.01 -9.29 14.75
C ASP A 83 12.45 -8.45 15.90
N LEU A 84 11.63 -9.08 16.75
CA LEU A 84 10.94 -8.38 17.84
C LEU A 84 11.90 -7.89 18.93
N ASP A 85 13.05 -8.55 19.13
CA ASP A 85 14.04 -8.10 20.12
C ASP A 85 14.78 -6.85 19.67
N LYS A 86 14.90 -6.66 18.35
CA LYS A 86 15.68 -5.58 17.74
C LYS A 86 14.82 -4.52 17.08
N ASP A 87 13.50 -4.61 17.21
CA ASP A 87 12.54 -3.73 16.55
C ASP A 87 12.73 -3.66 15.02
N ILE A 88 13.08 -4.78 14.39
CA ILE A 88 13.25 -4.83 12.93
C ILE A 88 11.92 -5.18 12.29
N PHE A 89 11.45 -4.34 11.36
CA PHE A 89 10.25 -4.57 10.55
C PHE A 89 10.50 -4.04 9.14
N LYS A 90 10.82 -4.92 8.19
CA LYS A 90 11.20 -4.50 6.84
C LYS A 90 10.47 -5.29 5.77
N PHE A 91 9.99 -4.58 4.75
CA PHE A 91 9.26 -5.15 3.63
C PHE A 91 10.03 -4.98 2.33
N GLY A 92 10.09 -6.02 1.52
CA GLY A 92 10.67 -5.93 0.18
C GLY A 92 11.14 -7.28 -0.33
N ASP A 93 12.41 -7.36 -0.70
CA ASP A 93 13.00 -8.57 -1.26
C ASP A 93 13.46 -9.55 -0.19
N LYS A 94 13.82 -10.76 -0.63
CA LYS A 94 14.48 -11.76 0.22
C LYS A 94 15.83 -11.27 0.74
N ASP A 95 16.55 -10.44 -0.03
CA ASP A 95 17.71 -9.71 0.46
C ASP A 95 17.26 -8.50 1.28
N ILE A 96 17.59 -8.49 2.58
CA ILE A 96 17.24 -7.41 3.51
C ILE A 96 17.79 -6.05 3.08
N LYS A 97 18.84 -5.98 2.25
CA LYS A 97 19.37 -4.70 1.74
C LYS A 97 18.42 -4.01 0.74
N ASN A 98 17.52 -4.76 0.12
CA ASN A 98 16.52 -4.26 -0.82
C ASN A 98 15.13 -4.26 -0.15
N THR A 99 15.04 -3.62 1.02
CA THR A 99 13.81 -3.53 1.80
C THR A 99 13.57 -2.11 2.32
N ILE A 100 12.33 -1.83 2.68
CA ILE A 100 11.86 -0.59 3.26
C ILE A 100 11.50 -0.84 4.73
N ASP A 101 12.08 -0.04 5.62
CA ASP A 101 11.83 -0.12 7.06
C ASP A 101 10.48 0.52 7.41
N ARG A 102 9.61 -0.23 8.09
CA ARG A 102 8.28 0.19 8.54
C ARG A 102 7.87 -0.60 9.78
N LYS A 103 7.92 0.05 10.94
CA LYS A 103 7.50 -0.53 12.21
C LYS A 103 5.97 -0.53 12.33
N TYR A 104 5.35 -1.65 11.97
CA TYR A 104 3.93 -1.91 12.16
C TYR A 104 3.71 -3.22 12.90
N PHE A 105 2.93 -3.16 13.97
CA PHE A 105 2.63 -4.31 14.82
C PHE A 105 1.40 -5.10 14.36
N VAL A 106 0.54 -4.48 13.56
CA VAL A 106 -0.62 -5.12 12.93
C VAL A 106 -0.74 -4.52 11.54
N TYR A 107 -0.98 -5.34 10.52
CA TYR A 107 -1.23 -4.86 9.16
C TYR A 107 -1.83 -5.94 8.24
N ASN A 108 -2.57 -5.49 7.23
CA ASN A 108 -2.90 -6.27 6.04
C ASN A 108 -2.00 -5.85 4.88
N VAL A 109 -1.61 -6.80 4.03
CA VAL A 109 -0.82 -6.55 2.83
C VAL A 109 -1.63 -6.90 1.61
N TYR A 110 -1.74 -5.95 0.69
CA TYR A 110 -2.40 -6.13 -0.60
C TYR A 110 -1.37 -6.12 -1.73
N LYS A 111 -1.76 -6.67 -2.88
CA LYS A 111 -1.04 -6.61 -4.14
C LYS A 111 -1.92 -5.95 -5.20
N ILE A 112 -1.34 -5.01 -5.93
CA ILE A 112 -1.90 -4.41 -7.14
C ILE A 112 -0.88 -4.61 -8.24
N ASN A 113 -1.29 -5.30 -9.32
CA ASN A 113 -0.48 -5.40 -10.52
C ASN A 113 -0.73 -4.20 -11.41
N THR A 114 0.30 -3.77 -12.14
CA THR A 114 0.16 -2.81 -13.23
C THR A 114 0.54 -3.44 -14.57
N ASP A 115 0.15 -2.79 -15.66
CA ASP A 115 0.55 -3.15 -17.03
C ASP A 115 1.99 -2.72 -17.38
N ALA A 116 2.69 -2.04 -16.47
CA ALA A 116 4.05 -1.53 -16.66
C ALA A 116 5.13 -2.32 -15.89
N GLU A 117 4.85 -3.59 -15.54
CA GLU A 117 5.73 -4.47 -14.75
C GLU A 117 6.11 -3.90 -13.36
N ILE A 118 5.39 -2.89 -12.89
CA ILE A 118 5.45 -2.40 -11.52
C ILE A 118 4.42 -3.18 -10.72
N VAL A 119 4.79 -3.55 -9.49
CA VAL A 119 3.85 -4.16 -8.55
C VAL A 119 3.78 -3.28 -7.33
N ILE A 120 2.57 -2.84 -6.97
CA ILE A 120 2.33 -1.97 -5.82
C ILE A 120 1.78 -2.83 -4.68
N TYR A 121 2.34 -2.62 -3.49
CA TYR A 121 1.98 -3.29 -2.25
C TYR A 121 1.47 -2.24 -1.24
N PRO A 122 0.15 -2.02 -1.19
CA PRO A 122 -0.47 -1.31 -0.08
C PRO A 122 -0.33 -2.14 1.19
N ILE A 123 0.37 -1.60 2.19
CA ILE A 123 0.46 -2.13 3.54
C ILE A 123 -0.45 -1.29 4.41
N ASN A 124 -1.48 -1.92 4.96
CA ASN A 124 -2.56 -1.32 5.72
C ASN A 124 -2.45 -1.70 7.20
N PRO A 125 -1.60 -1.04 8.00
CA PRO A 125 -1.75 -1.06 9.45
C PRO A 125 -3.07 -0.38 9.88
N PRO A 126 -3.53 -0.56 11.13
CA PRO A 126 -4.71 0.13 11.62
C PRO A 126 -4.69 1.62 11.27
N LEU A 127 -5.77 2.08 10.64
CA LEU A 127 -6.06 3.48 10.30
C LEU A 127 -5.24 4.11 9.16
N MET A 128 -4.22 3.47 8.59
CA MET A 128 -3.34 4.13 7.59
C MET A 128 -2.80 3.17 6.53
N TYR A 129 -2.22 3.70 5.46
CA TYR A 129 -1.55 2.93 4.40
C TYR A 129 -0.13 3.45 4.12
N THR A 130 0.81 2.53 3.99
CA THR A 130 2.07 2.75 3.28
C THR A 130 2.03 2.02 1.94
N PHE A 131 2.36 2.71 0.85
CA PHE A 131 2.47 2.13 -0.48
C PHE A 131 3.94 1.91 -0.83
N ILE A 132 4.34 0.65 -0.95
CA ILE A 132 5.65 0.25 -1.47
C ILE A 132 5.45 -0.31 -2.87
N ALA A 133 6.44 -0.18 -3.75
CA ALA A 133 6.41 -0.83 -5.05
C ALA A 133 7.70 -1.59 -5.33
N LYS A 134 7.55 -2.68 -6.08
CA LYS A 134 8.64 -3.38 -6.76
C LYS A 134 8.71 -2.85 -8.19
N MET A 135 9.85 -2.27 -8.53
CA MET A 135 10.14 -1.77 -9.87
C MET A 135 10.53 -2.92 -10.81
N PRO A 136 10.50 -2.72 -12.14
CA PRO A 136 10.86 -3.76 -13.12
C PRO A 136 12.29 -4.31 -12.93
N ASN A 137 13.21 -3.48 -12.41
CA ASN A 137 14.57 -3.89 -12.06
C ASN A 137 14.69 -4.66 -10.73
N GLY A 138 13.57 -4.98 -10.08
CA GLY A 138 13.50 -5.69 -8.81
C GLY A 138 13.71 -4.82 -7.56
N LYS A 139 14.04 -3.53 -7.70
CA LYS A 139 14.24 -2.64 -6.56
C LYS A 139 12.92 -2.30 -5.88
N PHE A 140 12.91 -2.29 -4.55
CA PHE A 140 11.78 -1.80 -3.77
C PHE A 140 11.92 -0.31 -3.44
N ILE A 141 10.83 0.45 -3.59
CA ILE A 141 10.75 1.88 -3.26
C ILE A 141 9.47 2.19 -2.49
N LYS A 142 9.52 3.20 -1.60
CA LYS A 142 8.33 3.81 -1.01
C LYS A 142 7.77 4.82 -1.99
N TYR A 143 6.49 4.71 -2.38
CA TYR A 143 5.83 5.76 -3.16
C TYR A 143 5.23 6.83 -2.28
N ILE A 144 4.31 6.42 -1.40
CA ILE A 144 3.52 7.36 -0.60
C ILE A 144 3.05 6.74 0.70
N ASP A 145 2.80 7.61 1.67
CA ASP A 145 2.29 7.30 3.00
C ASP A 145 1.06 8.15 3.28
N THR A 146 -0.02 7.55 3.76
CA THR A 146 -1.16 8.35 4.20
C THR A 146 -0.83 9.18 5.44
N GLU A 147 0.20 8.81 6.22
CA GLU A 147 0.70 9.68 7.31
C GLU A 147 1.26 10.99 6.79
N GLU A 148 2.06 10.94 5.71
CA GLU A 148 2.63 12.13 5.08
C GLU A 148 1.53 12.99 4.44
N ILE A 149 0.54 12.35 3.79
CA ILE A 149 -0.65 13.05 3.26
C ILE A 149 -1.40 13.74 4.40
N THR A 150 -1.69 13.02 5.49
CA THR A 150 -2.46 13.55 6.62
C THR A 150 -1.81 14.80 7.19
N LYS A 151 -0.51 14.73 7.51
CA LYS A 151 0.25 15.85 8.07
C LYS A 151 0.26 17.05 7.12
N LYS A 152 0.43 16.81 5.82
CA LYS A 152 0.52 17.86 4.80
C LYS A 152 -0.81 18.57 4.57
N TYR A 153 -1.90 17.83 4.44
CA TYR A 153 -3.18 18.40 4.00
C TYR A 153 -4.07 18.86 5.16
N PHE A 154 -4.17 18.07 6.23
CA PHE A 154 -5.06 18.40 7.34
C PHE A 154 -4.36 19.20 8.45
N LYS A 155 -3.02 19.34 8.40
CA LYS A 155 -2.21 20.04 9.42
C LYS A 155 -2.40 19.47 10.84
N TYR A 156 -2.70 18.19 10.95
CA TYR A 156 -2.83 17.52 12.24
C TYR A 156 -1.47 17.07 12.75
N GLU A 157 -1.28 17.23 14.07
CA GLU A 157 -0.14 16.66 14.78
C GLU A 157 -0.41 15.22 15.22
N ASN A 158 -1.64 14.89 15.60
CA ASN A 158 -2.04 13.52 15.95
C ASN A 158 -2.73 12.81 14.78
N ILE A 159 -2.14 11.73 14.30
CA ILE A 159 -2.67 10.92 13.20
C ILE A 159 -3.83 10.02 13.62
N GLU A 160 -3.99 9.74 14.92
CA GLU A 160 -5.04 8.85 15.45
C GLU A 160 -6.45 9.38 15.22
N ASP A 161 -6.59 10.66 14.88
CA ASP A 161 -7.87 11.31 14.57
C ASP A 161 -8.33 11.11 13.12
N ILE A 162 -7.49 10.50 12.28
CA ILE A 162 -7.81 10.22 10.88
C ILE A 162 -7.63 8.73 10.60
N SER A 163 -8.67 8.13 10.02
CA SER A 163 -8.63 6.74 9.57
C SER A 163 -8.95 6.64 8.09
N TYR A 164 -8.24 5.75 7.41
CA TYR A 164 -8.44 5.47 5.98
C TYR A 164 -9.19 4.16 5.81
N GLY A 165 -10.23 4.19 4.96
CA GLY A 165 -11.05 3.03 4.64
C GLY A 165 -10.46 2.15 3.54
N ASP A 166 -11.30 1.29 2.97
CA ASP A 166 -10.87 0.36 1.92
C ASP A 166 -10.36 1.07 0.65
N LEU A 167 -9.31 0.50 0.08
CA LEU A 167 -8.72 0.93 -1.17
C LEU A 167 -9.54 0.41 -2.36
N LYS A 168 -9.89 1.31 -3.29
CA LYS A 168 -10.54 0.96 -4.56
C LYS A 168 -9.70 1.42 -5.72
N VAL A 169 -9.77 0.68 -6.82
CA VAL A 169 -9.05 0.98 -8.06
C VAL A 169 -10.05 1.33 -9.15
N GLN A 170 -9.76 2.40 -9.89
CA GLN A 170 -10.41 2.71 -11.16
C GLN A 170 -9.33 3.21 -12.14
N ASP A 171 -9.08 2.44 -13.19
CA ASP A 171 -8.03 2.69 -14.18
C ASP A 171 -6.65 2.91 -13.52
N ASN A 172 -6.14 4.14 -13.55
CA ASN A 172 -4.84 4.54 -12.98
C ASN A 172 -4.97 5.31 -11.65
N ILE A 173 -6.14 5.23 -11.01
CA ILE A 173 -6.47 5.98 -9.80
C ILE A 173 -6.79 5.01 -8.67
N LEU A 174 -6.08 5.19 -7.55
CA LEU A 174 -6.44 4.60 -6.28
C LEU A 174 -7.33 5.57 -5.50
N THR A 175 -8.45 5.10 -4.99
CA THR A 175 -9.39 5.90 -4.20
C THR A 175 -9.53 5.32 -2.81
N MET A 176 -9.45 6.18 -1.80
CA MET A 176 -9.71 5.82 -0.40
C MET A 176 -10.68 6.82 0.21
N ARG A 177 -11.55 6.32 1.09
CA ARG A 177 -12.30 7.19 2.00
C ARG A 177 -11.41 7.50 3.20
N TYR A 178 -11.59 8.68 3.78
CA TYR A 178 -11.04 8.99 5.10
C TYR A 178 -12.17 9.43 6.04
N PHE A 179 -12.00 9.14 7.32
CA PHE A 179 -12.86 9.61 8.40
C PHE A 179 -11.99 10.40 9.37
N ARG A 180 -12.36 11.66 9.61
CA ARG A 180 -11.63 12.59 10.46
C ARG A 180 -12.48 13.02 11.64
N LYS A 181 -11.93 12.89 12.85
CA LYS A 181 -12.50 13.49 14.06
C LYS A 181 -12.31 15.00 14.04
N ASP A 182 -13.32 15.71 14.52
CA ASP A 182 -13.26 17.15 14.71
C ASP A 182 -13.86 17.50 16.06
N LYS A 183 -13.21 18.39 16.79
CA LYS A 183 -13.64 18.84 18.12
C LYS A 183 -15.02 19.49 18.14
N ASN A 184 -15.53 19.93 16.97
CA ASN A 184 -16.84 20.54 16.84
C ASN A 184 -17.95 19.53 16.50
N LEU A 185 -17.63 18.25 16.35
CA LEU A 185 -18.59 17.16 16.11
C LEU A 185 -18.87 16.40 17.41
N HIS A 186 -19.98 15.66 17.46
CA HIS A 186 -20.22 14.70 18.54
C HIS A 186 -19.23 13.52 18.50
N GLU A 187 -19.09 12.80 19.61
CA GLU A 187 -18.13 11.70 19.75
C GLU A 187 -18.35 10.54 18.76
N ASP A 188 -19.58 10.38 18.27
CA ASP A 188 -20.02 9.40 17.29
C ASP A 188 -20.03 9.95 15.85
N GLU A 189 -19.58 11.19 15.65
CA GLU A 189 -19.59 11.91 14.39
C GLU A 189 -18.19 12.18 13.84
N PHE A 190 -18.07 12.07 12.52
CA PHE A 190 -16.81 12.24 11.78
C PHE A 190 -17.07 13.00 10.49
N PHE A 191 -16.08 13.73 10.01
CA PHE A 191 -16.06 14.15 8.62
C PHE A 191 -15.61 12.98 7.74
N GLU A 192 -16.46 12.57 6.79
CA GLU A 192 -16.10 11.63 5.72
C GLU A 192 -15.72 12.41 4.46
N GLY A 193 -14.56 12.07 3.89
CA GLY A 193 -14.13 12.57 2.59
C GLY A 193 -13.44 11.50 1.75
N LYS A 194 -12.89 11.90 0.60
CA LYS A 194 -12.16 11.02 -0.32
C LYS A 194 -10.82 11.60 -0.72
N ILE A 195 -9.85 10.72 -0.83
CA ILE A 195 -8.53 10.98 -1.40
C ILE A 195 -8.36 10.09 -2.64
N TYR A 196 -7.83 10.70 -3.69
CA TYR A 196 -7.48 10.04 -4.93
C TYR A 196 -5.97 10.12 -5.12
N LEU A 197 -5.35 8.97 -5.38
CA LEU A 197 -3.94 8.85 -5.76
C LEU A 197 -3.91 8.49 -7.24
N LYS A 198 -3.66 9.48 -8.10
CA LYS A 198 -3.60 9.30 -9.55
C LYS A 198 -2.16 9.08 -9.97
N TRP A 199 -1.90 8.04 -10.73
CA TRP A 199 -0.57 7.80 -11.27
C TRP A 199 -0.13 8.91 -12.22
N ASN A 200 1.12 9.36 -12.05
CA ASN A 200 1.78 10.34 -12.90
C ASN A 200 3.00 9.69 -13.58
N ASP A 201 2.88 9.44 -14.88
CA ASP A 201 3.93 8.78 -15.67
C ASP A 201 5.23 9.59 -15.78
N GLU A 202 5.16 10.93 -15.75
CA GLU A 202 6.36 11.77 -15.81
C GLU A 202 7.16 11.71 -14.51
N LYS A 203 6.48 11.76 -13.36
CA LYS A 203 7.09 11.69 -12.03
C LYS A 203 7.40 10.28 -11.58
N GLN A 204 6.82 9.28 -12.26
CA GLN A 204 6.81 7.88 -11.82
C GLN A 204 6.36 7.76 -10.36
N ASN A 205 5.30 8.48 -9.99
CA ASN A 205 4.74 8.51 -8.63
C ASN A 205 3.26 8.95 -8.66
N PHE A 206 2.59 8.97 -7.51
CA PHE A 206 1.21 9.43 -7.37
C PHE A 206 1.09 10.95 -7.17
N ASP A 207 0.21 11.57 -7.94
CA ASP A 207 -0.36 12.86 -7.59
C ASP A 207 -1.50 12.65 -6.58
N VAL A 208 -1.49 13.45 -5.51
CA VAL A 208 -2.50 13.40 -4.44
C VAL A 208 -3.57 14.45 -4.68
N ILE A 209 -4.81 14.00 -4.82
CA ILE A 209 -5.98 14.86 -5.04
C ILE A 209 -6.97 14.64 -3.90
N ILE A 210 -7.37 15.71 -3.24
CA ILE A 210 -8.42 15.68 -2.20
C ILE A 210 -9.63 16.42 -2.76
N ASP A 211 -10.81 15.77 -2.76
CA ASP A 211 -12.06 16.32 -3.31
C ASP A 211 -12.46 17.64 -2.60
N GLY A 212 -12.00 17.84 -1.36
CA GLY A 212 -12.33 18.98 -0.51
C GLY A 212 -13.78 18.98 0.00
N LYS A 213 -14.62 18.08 -0.52
CA LYS A 213 -15.99 17.84 -0.06
C LYS A 213 -15.97 16.85 1.08
N GLU A 214 -16.28 17.35 2.28
CA GLU A 214 -16.49 16.56 3.49
C GLU A 214 -17.97 16.54 3.84
N PHE A 215 -18.44 15.42 4.40
CA PHE A 215 -19.80 15.28 4.90
C PHE A 215 -19.75 14.76 6.34
N VAL A 216 -20.60 15.29 7.22
CA VAL A 216 -20.74 14.74 8.57
C VAL A 216 -21.40 13.37 8.48
N LYS A 217 -20.76 12.38 9.10
CA LYS A 217 -21.27 11.02 9.20
C LYS A 217 -21.30 10.59 10.64
N ARG A 218 -22.43 10.04 11.06
CA ARG A 218 -22.61 9.41 12.36
C ARG A 218 -22.41 7.90 12.21
N LEU A 219 -21.60 7.30 13.09
CA LEU A 219 -21.52 5.85 13.17
C LEU A 219 -22.85 5.32 13.72
N SER A 220 -23.57 4.56 12.89
CA SER A 220 -24.75 3.85 13.36
C SER A 220 -24.27 2.63 14.16
N VAL A 221 -24.54 2.63 15.46
CA VAL A 221 -24.34 1.47 16.35
C VAL A 221 -25.46 0.47 16.14
#